data_AF-A0A834I9V7-F1
#
_entry.id   AF-A0A834I9V7-F1
#
_cell.length_a   1.000
_cell.length_b   1.000
_cell.length_c   1.000
_cell.angle_alpha   90.00
_cell.angle_beta   90.00
_cell.angle_gamma   90.00
#
_symmetry.space_group_name_H-M   'P 1'
#
loop_
_entity.id
_entity.type
_entity.pdbx_description
1 polymer ?
#
loop_
_entity_poly.entity_id
_entity_poly.type
_entity_poly.pdbx_seq_one_letter_code
_entity_poly.pdbx_strand_id
1 'polypeptide(L)'
;VHNIDIQNLEHLKDHWQYVYDDPQSKFLVFSAYYDDRKEERLVRVIAAGKTKKPQKVLCRLYYHDSNKTIQSRLVEGSHVLIQENWNLPYSARYVLCPIHEEQIPHAVGILSDVGNSLNILKVTTNIVRNASWNVYQLPTAVEDIAV
;
A
#
# COMPACT_ATOMS: atom_id res chain seq x y z
N VAL A 1 19.71 -8.61 -9.47
CA VAL A 1 19.51 -7.83 -8.22
C VAL A 1 19.50 -6.36 -8.62
N HIS A 2 18.33 -5.79 -8.90
CA HIS A 2 18.24 -4.35 -9.11
C HIS A 2 18.29 -3.69 -7.74
N ASN A 3 19.31 -2.85 -7.49
CA ASN A 3 19.31 -1.90 -6.39
C ASN A 3 18.17 -0.93 -6.65
N ILE A 4 16.99 -1.24 -6.11
CA ILE A 4 15.89 -0.29 -6.14
C ILE A 4 16.30 0.81 -5.16
N ASP A 5 16.50 2.01 -5.70
CA ASP A 5 16.90 3.18 -4.92
C ASP A 5 15.70 3.67 -4.10
N ILE A 6 15.45 3.00 -2.97
CA ILE A 6 14.43 3.37 -1.98
C ILE A 6 14.77 4.73 -1.34
N GLN A 7 15.96 5.30 -1.58
CA GLN A 7 16.26 6.67 -1.14
C GLN A 7 15.66 7.74 -2.05
N ASN A 8 15.21 7.38 -3.26
CA ASN A 8 14.64 8.31 -4.24
C ASN A 8 13.19 7.95 -4.62
N LEU A 9 12.37 7.64 -3.60
CA LEU A 9 10.95 7.32 -3.75
C LEU A 9 10.08 8.50 -4.23
N GLU A 10 10.61 9.73 -4.24
CA GLU A 10 9.87 10.94 -4.67
C GLU A 10 9.47 10.90 -6.15
N HIS A 11 10.20 10.15 -6.97
CA HIS A 11 9.88 9.95 -8.38
C HIS A 11 8.85 8.83 -8.62
N LEU A 12 8.51 8.03 -7.61
CA LEU A 12 7.48 6.99 -7.69
C LEU A 12 6.11 7.61 -7.40
N LYS A 13 5.60 8.39 -8.35
CA LYS A 13 4.21 8.86 -8.33
C LYS A 13 3.25 7.66 -8.34
N ASP A 14 2.11 7.81 -7.69
CA ASP A 14 1.02 6.84 -7.68
C ASP A 14 0.64 6.45 -9.12
N HIS A 15 0.86 5.18 -9.46
CA HIS A 15 0.52 4.61 -10.76
C HIS A 15 0.28 3.11 -10.63
N TRP A 16 -0.48 2.54 -11.57
CA TRP A 16 -0.79 1.12 -11.55
C TRP A 16 0.45 0.27 -11.86
N GLN A 17 0.82 -0.61 -10.92
CA GLN A 17 1.97 -1.52 -11.00
C GLN A 17 1.50 -2.97 -10.92
N TYR A 18 2.08 -3.83 -11.75
CA TYR A 18 1.79 -5.26 -11.72
C TYR A 18 2.42 -5.94 -10.51
N VAL A 19 1.69 -6.88 -9.93
CA VAL A 19 2.25 -7.91 -9.07
C VAL A 19 2.70 -9.06 -9.97
N TYR A 20 3.98 -9.01 -10.38
CA TYR A 20 4.52 -9.81 -11.49
C TYR A 20 4.56 -11.31 -11.25
N ASP A 21 4.59 -11.75 -9.99
CA ASP A 21 4.58 -13.16 -9.62
C ASP A 21 3.17 -13.80 -9.71
N ASP A 22 2.13 -13.01 -10.00
CA ASP A 22 0.76 -13.49 -10.29
C ASP A 22 0.24 -13.04 -11.68
N PRO A 23 0.82 -13.56 -12.78
CA PRO A 23 0.42 -13.19 -14.13
C PRO A 23 -1.01 -13.62 -14.49
N GLN A 24 -1.58 -14.58 -13.76
CA GLN A 24 -2.91 -15.11 -14.03
C GLN A 24 -4.01 -14.22 -13.45
N SER A 25 -3.79 -13.59 -12.30
CA SER A 25 -4.82 -12.77 -11.66
C SER A 25 -4.88 -11.34 -12.16
N LYS A 26 -3.89 -10.89 -12.95
CA LYS A 26 -3.74 -9.48 -13.38
C LYS A 26 -3.87 -8.52 -12.19
N PHE A 27 -3.25 -8.89 -11.08
CA PHE A 27 -3.32 -8.12 -9.85
C PHE A 27 -2.43 -6.89 -9.93
N LEU A 28 -3.03 -5.73 -9.67
CA LEU A 28 -2.42 -4.42 -9.78
C LEU A 28 -2.49 -3.69 -8.44
N VAL A 29 -1.43 -2.96 -8.11
CA VAL A 29 -1.36 -2.07 -6.94
C VAL A 29 -1.13 -0.64 -7.41
N PHE A 30 -1.60 0.34 -6.63
CA PHE A 30 -1.59 1.75 -7.06
C PHE A 30 -0.88 2.68 -6.06
N SER A 31 -1.34 2.69 -4.81
CA SER A 31 -0.82 3.58 -3.76
C SER A 31 -0.92 2.91 -2.39
N ALA A 32 -0.17 3.43 -1.41
CA ALA A 32 -0.08 2.86 -0.06
C ALA A 32 -0.14 3.94 1.02
N TYR A 33 -0.92 3.67 2.08
CA TYR A 33 -1.14 4.62 3.17
C TYR A 33 -0.96 3.95 4.53
N TYR A 34 -0.38 4.66 5.48
CA TYR A 34 -0.42 4.27 6.88
C TYR A 34 -1.84 4.48 7.43
N ASP A 35 -2.38 3.47 8.12
CA ASP A 35 -3.71 3.48 8.70
C ASP A 35 -3.62 3.04 10.17
N ASP A 36 -3.96 3.97 11.06
CA ASP A 36 -3.98 3.83 12.51
C ASP A 36 -5.36 4.10 13.11
N ARG A 37 -6.42 4.09 12.28
CA ARG A 37 -7.79 4.39 12.72
C ARG A 37 -8.40 3.30 13.61
N LYS A 38 -7.78 2.12 13.68
CA LYS A 38 -8.19 0.98 14.52
C LYS A 38 -7.05 0.61 15.48
N GLU A 39 -7.32 -0.31 16.40
CA GLU A 39 -6.32 -0.83 17.35
C GLU A 39 -5.07 -1.42 16.66
N GLU A 40 -5.24 -1.93 15.43
CA GLU A 40 -4.15 -2.47 14.62
C GLU A 40 -3.57 -1.40 13.68
N ARG A 41 -2.24 -1.22 13.74
CA ARG A 41 -1.47 -0.39 12.81
C ARG A 41 -1.20 -1.19 11.54
N LEU A 42 -1.53 -0.61 10.38
CA LEU A 42 -1.36 -1.29 9.11
C LEU A 42 -0.97 -0.34 7.98
N VAL A 43 -0.34 -0.89 6.94
CA VAL A 43 -0.26 -0.25 5.62
C VAL A 43 -1.44 -0.73 4.80
N ARG A 44 -2.28 0.20 4.37
CA ARG A 44 -3.41 -0.02 3.46
C ARG A 44 -2.96 0.28 2.04
N VAL A 45 -2.95 -0.73 1.19
CA VAL A 45 -2.61 -0.60 -0.22
C VAL A 45 -3.87 -0.62 -1.07
N ILE A 46 -4.00 0.34 -1.99
CA ILE A 46 -5.04 0.37 -3.01
C ILE A 46 -4.63 -0.57 -4.13
N ALA A 47 -5.52 -1.49 -4.48
CA ALA A 47 -5.27 -2.50 -5.48
C ALA A 47 -6.51 -2.81 -6.31
N ALA A 48 -6.30 -3.46 -7.46
CA ALA A 48 -7.35 -4.00 -8.32
C ALA A 48 -7.00 -5.44 -8.69
N GLY A 49 -7.98 -6.34 -8.63
CA GLY A 49 -7.76 -7.75 -8.94
C GLY A 49 -9.04 -8.55 -9.13
N LYS A 50 -8.89 -9.84 -9.45
CA LYS A 50 -10.02 -10.76 -9.66
C LYS A 50 -10.91 -10.89 -8.42
N THR A 51 -12.22 -10.71 -8.59
CA THR A 51 -13.21 -10.76 -7.48
C THR A 51 -13.32 -12.13 -6.83
N LYS A 52 -13.17 -13.20 -7.62
CA LYS A 52 -13.26 -14.58 -7.12
C LYS A 52 -11.89 -15.12 -6.74
N LYS A 53 -11.82 -15.77 -5.57
CA LYS A 53 -10.66 -16.51 -5.05
C LYS A 53 -9.35 -15.71 -5.19
N PRO A 54 -9.23 -14.56 -4.51
CA PRO A 54 -7.95 -13.86 -4.48
C PRO A 54 -6.86 -14.81 -3.99
N GLN A 55 -5.72 -14.83 -4.67
CA GLN A 55 -4.55 -15.51 -4.15
C GLN A 55 -4.10 -14.82 -2.86
N LYS A 56 -3.42 -15.56 -1.98
CA LYS A 56 -2.76 -14.93 -0.83
C LYS A 56 -1.68 -13.97 -1.33
N VAL A 57 -1.47 -12.90 -0.57
CA VAL A 57 -0.39 -11.96 -0.85
C VAL A 57 0.50 -11.80 0.37
N LEU A 58 1.78 -11.54 0.11
CA LEU A 58 2.75 -11.13 1.11
C LEU A 58 3.04 -9.65 0.93
N CYS A 59 3.18 -8.94 2.04
CA CYS A 59 3.67 -7.57 2.04
C CYS A 59 5.11 -7.55 2.50
N ARG A 60 6.01 -7.01 1.67
CA ARG A 60 7.36 -6.66 2.07
C ARG A 60 7.37 -5.20 2.51
N LEU A 61 7.44 -4.98 3.81
CA LEU A 61 7.55 -3.68 4.44
C LEU A 61 9.01 -3.26 4.50
N TYR A 62 9.33 -2.06 4.03
CA TYR A 62 10.70 -1.52 4.01
C TYR A 62 10.86 -0.44 5.07
N TYR A 63 11.88 -0.60 5.91
CA TYR A 63 12.25 0.31 7.00
C TYR A 63 13.64 0.88 6.76
N HIS A 64 13.87 2.10 7.23
CA HIS A 64 15.22 2.63 7.38
C HIS A 64 15.67 2.44 8.81
N ASP A 65 16.82 1.79 8.99
CA ASP A 65 17.52 1.85 10.27
C ASP A 65 18.24 3.21 10.41
N SER A 66 18.66 3.51 11.63
CA SER A 66 19.48 4.64 12.07
C SER A 66 20.67 4.94 11.15
N ASN A 67 21.26 3.89 10.56
CA ASN A 67 22.38 3.99 9.62
C ASN A 67 21.95 4.12 8.14
N LYS A 68 20.68 4.43 7.86
CA LYS A 68 20.05 4.46 6.53
C LYS A 68 20.11 3.14 5.76
N THR A 69 20.47 2.04 6.43
CA THR A 69 20.40 0.69 5.86
C THR A 69 18.93 0.30 5.72
N ILE A 70 18.56 -0.18 4.54
CA ILE A 70 17.19 -0.65 4.28
C ILE A 70 17.04 -2.04 4.88
N GLN A 71 16.15 -2.16 5.86
CA GLN A 71 15.69 -3.43 6.38
C GLN A 71 14.32 -3.74 5.80
N SER A 72 13.98 -5.02 5.65
CA SER A 72 12.65 -5.40 5.20
C SER A 72 12.06 -6.54 6.02
N ARG A 73 10.75 -6.49 6.22
CA ARG A 73 9.96 -7.52 6.89
C ARG A 73 8.90 -8.04 5.93
N LEU A 74 8.78 -9.36 5.83
CA LEU A 74 7.67 -10.00 5.15
C LEU A 74 6.55 -10.30 6.15
N VAL A 75 5.34 -9.90 5.82
CA VAL A 75 4.11 -10.18 6.59
C VAL A 75 3.02 -10.70 5.65
N GLU A 76 2.09 -11.49 6.18
CA GLU A 76 0.92 -11.93 5.42
C GLU A 76 -0.05 -10.75 5.23
N GLY A 77 -0.46 -10.51 3.99
CA GLY A 77 -1.42 -9.47 3.64
C GLY A 77 -2.84 -10.03 3.56
N SER A 78 -3.81 -9.24 4.02
CA SER A 78 -5.22 -9.59 3.92
C SER A 78 -5.94 -8.79 2.84
N HIS A 79 -6.84 -9.44 2.10
CA HIS A 79 -7.67 -8.76 1.10
C HIS A 79 -9.00 -8.31 1.67
N VAL A 80 -9.35 -7.05 1.44
CA VAL A 80 -10.70 -6.53 1.71
C VAL A 80 -11.25 -5.94 0.43
N LEU A 81 -12.33 -6.53 -0.09
CA LEU A 81 -12.99 -6.04 -1.29
C LEU A 81 -13.63 -4.68 -1.01
N ILE A 82 -13.42 -3.70 -1.89
CA ILE A 82 -14.17 -2.44 -1.85
C ILE A 82 -15.43 -2.70 -2.68
N GLN A 83 -16.57 -2.85 -2.01
CA GLN A 83 -17.82 -3.25 -2.65
C GLN A 83 -18.46 -2.09 -3.43
N GLU A 84 -17.88 -1.73 -4.58
CA GLU A 84 -18.33 -0.62 -5.44
C GLU A 84 -18.97 -1.09 -6.77
N ASN A 85 -19.69 -2.22 -6.75
CA ASN A 85 -20.73 -2.61 -7.72
C ASN A 85 -20.40 -3.61 -8.88
N TRP A 86 -21.50 -4.25 -9.36
CA TRP A 86 -21.77 -4.86 -10.70
C TRP A 86 -21.23 -6.24 -11.10
N ASN A 87 -21.03 -7.20 -10.19
CA ASN A 87 -20.68 -8.60 -10.54
C ASN A 87 -19.49 -8.71 -11.54
N LEU A 88 -18.59 -7.72 -11.50
CA LEU A 88 -17.47 -7.63 -12.43
C LEU A 88 -16.42 -8.71 -12.09
N PRO A 89 -15.70 -9.22 -13.10
CA PRO A 89 -14.63 -10.18 -12.87
C PRO A 89 -13.45 -9.58 -12.09
N TYR A 90 -13.28 -8.24 -12.13
CA TYR A 90 -12.24 -7.49 -11.42
C TYR A 90 -12.88 -6.35 -10.62
N SER A 91 -12.31 -6.04 -9.46
CA SER A 91 -12.79 -4.95 -8.62
C SER A 91 -11.66 -4.41 -7.75
N ALA A 92 -11.84 -3.17 -7.29
CA ALA A 92 -10.96 -2.52 -6.34
C ALA A 92 -10.99 -3.26 -5.00
N ARG A 93 -9.83 -3.29 -4.34
CA ARG A 93 -9.64 -3.91 -3.03
C ARG A 93 -8.56 -3.18 -2.25
N TYR A 94 -8.64 -3.32 -0.94
CA TYR A 94 -7.52 -3.07 -0.07
C TYR A 94 -6.69 -4.34 0.08
N VAL A 95 -5.37 -4.18 0.09
CA VAL A 95 -4.47 -5.11 0.79
C VAL A 95 -4.09 -4.49 2.11
N LEU A 96 -4.33 -5.20 3.19
CA LEU A 96 -4.00 -4.78 4.55
C LEU A 96 -2.72 -5.52 4.96
N CYS A 97 -1.66 -4.75 5.19
CA CYS A 97 -0.37 -5.26 5.63
C CYS A 97 -0.16 -4.85 7.10
N PRO A 98 -0.23 -5.79 8.06
CA PRO A 98 -0.05 -5.45 9.47
C PRO A 98 1.37 -4.97 9.74
N ILE A 99 1.50 -3.97 10.61
CA ILE A 99 2.79 -3.44 11.08
C ILE A 99 3.00 -3.96 12.51
N HIS A 100 4.09 -4.69 12.74
CA HIS A 100 4.43 -5.22 14.06
C HIS A 100 5.57 -4.42 14.73
N GLU A 101 6.28 -3.62 13.94
CA GLU A 101 7.35 -2.76 14.39
C GLU A 101 6.82 -1.42 14.94
N GLU A 102 7.59 -0.78 15.82
CA GLU A 102 7.24 0.56 16.33
C GLU A 102 7.30 1.62 15.23
N GLN A 103 8.25 1.49 14.31
CA GLN A 103 8.44 2.43 13.20
C GLN A 103 7.39 2.21 12.11
N ILE A 104 7.03 3.29 11.41
CA ILE A 104 6.19 3.21 10.21
C ILE A 104 7.10 2.83 9.02
N PRO A 105 6.74 1.85 8.19
CA PRO A 105 7.52 1.52 7.00
C PRO A 105 7.49 2.68 6.01
N HIS A 106 8.62 2.91 5.32
CA HIS A 106 8.75 3.98 4.33
C HIS A 106 8.17 3.58 2.98
N ALA A 107 8.19 2.27 2.68
CA ALA A 107 7.66 1.72 1.46
C ALA A 107 7.10 0.31 1.68
N VAL A 108 6.26 -0.15 0.75
CA VAL A 108 5.75 -1.51 0.71
C VAL A 108 5.84 -2.07 -0.72
N GLY A 109 6.23 -3.34 -0.82
CA GLY A 109 6.08 -4.14 -2.03
C GLY A 109 5.09 -5.28 -1.79
N ILE A 110 4.30 -5.63 -2.81
CA ILE A 110 3.30 -6.70 -2.72
C ILE A 110 3.71 -7.87 -3.60
N LEU A 111 3.69 -9.06 -3.03
CA LEU A 111 4.09 -10.31 -3.67
C LEU A 111 2.97 -11.34 -3.59
N SER A 112 2.94 -12.26 -4.54
CA SER A 112 2.15 -13.49 -4.43
C SER A 112 2.95 -14.68 -3.89
N ASP A 113 4.29 -14.65 -3.97
CA ASP A 113 5.16 -15.68 -3.38
C ASP A 113 6.44 -15.09 -2.74
N VAL A 114 7.25 -15.94 -2.09
CA VAL A 114 8.51 -15.59 -1.43
C VAL A 114 9.59 -15.28 -2.47
N GLY A 115 9.47 -14.11 -3.12
CA GLY A 115 10.38 -13.61 -4.14
C GLY A 115 10.78 -12.16 -3.92
N ASN A 116 11.28 -11.48 -4.97
CA ASN A 116 11.52 -10.04 -4.95
C ASN A 116 10.30 -9.30 -5.49
N SER A 117 9.86 -8.25 -4.80
CA SER A 117 8.80 -7.36 -5.28
C SER A 117 9.40 -6.40 -6.30
N LEU A 118 8.76 -6.33 -7.48
CA LEU A 118 9.12 -5.36 -8.52
C LEU A 118 8.26 -4.09 -8.44
N ASN A 119 7.17 -4.17 -7.69
CA ASN A 119 6.31 -3.06 -7.31
C ASN A 119 6.77 -2.49 -5.96
N ILE A 120 7.04 -1.19 -5.91
CA ILE A 120 7.39 -0.50 -4.67
C ILE A 120 6.55 0.77 -4.59
N LEU A 121 5.78 0.87 -3.50
CA LEU A 121 4.91 1.98 -3.19
C LEU A 121 5.45 2.72 -1.98
N LYS A 122 5.64 4.03 -2.09
CA LYS A 122 5.91 4.89 -0.94
C LYS A 122 4.71 4.83 0.00
N VAL A 123 4.96 4.65 1.29
CA VAL A 123 3.91 4.69 2.31
C VAL A 123 3.67 6.13 2.69
N THR A 124 2.48 6.63 2.38
CA THR A 124 2.07 7.98 2.71
C THR A 124 1.45 8.03 4.10
N THR A 125 1.86 9.00 4.91
CA THR A 125 1.38 9.17 6.30
C THR A 125 0.62 10.48 6.43
N ASN A 126 -0.71 10.42 6.46
CA ASN A 126 -1.57 11.61 6.64
C ASN A 126 -1.97 11.76 8.12
N ILE A 127 -1.00 11.67 9.04
CA ILE A 127 -1.26 11.84 10.48
C ILE A 127 -1.43 13.33 10.74
N VAL A 128 -2.63 13.84 10.50
CA VAL A 128 -2.95 15.24 10.79
C VAL A 128 -3.23 15.36 12.29
N ARG A 129 -2.24 15.81 13.07
CA ARG A 129 -2.36 15.86 14.53
C ARG A 129 -3.43 16.83 15.04
N ASN A 130 -3.94 17.75 14.21
CA ASN A 130 -4.88 18.81 14.62
C ASN A 130 -5.83 19.31 13.51
N ALA A 131 -6.25 18.48 12.54
CA ALA A 131 -7.27 18.93 11.58
C ALA A 131 -8.67 18.53 12.03
N SER A 132 -9.52 19.52 12.32
CA SER A 132 -10.97 19.32 12.39
C SER A 132 -11.50 19.19 10.96
N TRP A 133 -11.43 18.00 10.40
CA TRP A 133 -12.01 17.71 9.10
C TRP A 133 -13.53 17.75 9.18
N ASN A 134 -14.14 18.72 8.50
CA ASN A 134 -15.58 18.80 8.29
C ASN A 134 -15.88 18.42 6.84
N VAL A 135 -16.48 17.25 6.62
CA VAL A 135 -16.86 16.75 5.28
C VAL A 135 -17.81 17.70 4.54
N TYR A 136 -18.53 18.57 5.27
CA TYR A 136 -19.41 19.57 4.68
C TYR A 136 -18.71 20.90 4.35
N GLN A 137 -17.43 21.04 4.69
CA GLN A 137 -16.60 22.20 4.41
C GLN A 137 -15.28 21.75 3.78
N LEU A 138 -15.37 21.16 2.58
CA LEU A 138 -14.18 20.83 1.81
C LEU A 138 -13.44 22.11 1.44
N PRO A 139 -12.10 22.14 1.57
CA PRO A 139 -11.26 23.17 0.99
C PRO A 139 -11.59 23.37 -0.50
N THR A 140 -11.55 24.62 -0.95
CA THR A 140 -11.83 24.97 -2.35
C THR A 140 -10.73 24.50 -3.31
N ALA A 141 -9.50 24.35 -2.83
CA ALA A 141 -8.39 23.80 -3.62
C ALA A 141 -8.19 22.32 -3.28
N VAL A 142 -7.98 21.50 -4.31
CA VAL A 142 -7.82 20.04 -4.16
C VAL A 142 -6.52 19.70 -3.45
N GLU A 143 -5.50 20.53 -3.64
CA GLU A 143 -4.19 20.43 -2.99
C GLU A 143 -4.30 20.56 -1.47
N ASP A 144 -5.28 21.33 -0.98
CA ASP A 144 -5.56 21.49 0.45
C ASP A 144 -6.37 20.31 1.02
N ILE A 145 -6.91 19.43 0.15
CA ILE A 145 -7.66 18.24 0.56
C ILE A 145 -6.69 17.08 0.90
N ALA A 146 -5.53 17.05 0.25
CA ALA A 146 -4.55 15.99 0.40
C ALA A 146 -3.34 16.48 1.20
N VAL A 147 -3.47 16.47 2.54
CA VAL A 147 -2.38 16.72 3.50
C VAL A 147 -2.27 15.56 4.49
#